data_AF-A0A3B4UAB4-F1
#
_entry.id   AF-A0A3B4UAB4-F1
#
_cell.length_a   1.000
_cell.length_b   1.000
_cell.length_c   1.000
_cell.angle_alpha   90.00
_cell.angle_beta   90.00
_cell.angle_gamma   90.00
#
_symmetry.space_group_name_H-M   'P 1'
#
loop_
_entity.id
_entity.type
_entity.pdbx_description
1 polymer ?
#
loop_
_entity_poly.entity_id
_entity_poly.type
_entity_poly.pdbx_seq_one_letter_code
_entity_poly.pdbx_strand_id
1 'polypeptide(L)'
;MPKALSTRIVGGIWWFFTLIIISSYTANLAAFLTVERMESPIDSADDLAKQTKIEYGVVEDGSTMTFFKKTKISTYDKMWEFMSSRRHSVMVKNVEEGIHRVLTSDYAFLMESTTIEFVTQRNCNLTQIGGLIDSKAYGVGTPMGSPYRDRITIAILQLQEEGKLHMMKERWWRGNGCPEEESKEASALGVQNIGGIFIVLAAGLVLSVFVAVGEFLYKSKQNAQLEKAQWRQRDKKREEFCCHHGSKLDFNHHLK
;
A
#
# COMPACT_ATOMS: atom_id res chain seq x y z
N MET A 1 5.14 -30.88 30.04
CA MET A 1 3.75 -31.39 29.96
C MET A 1 3.08 -31.26 31.33
N PRO A 2 1.89 -30.66 31.42
CA PRO A 2 1.16 -30.56 32.69
C PRO A 2 0.83 -31.96 33.23
N LYS A 3 1.08 -32.19 34.51
CA LYS A 3 0.86 -33.51 35.14
C LYS A 3 -0.61 -33.79 35.44
N ALA A 4 -1.46 -32.77 35.57
CA ALA A 4 -2.87 -32.90 35.92
C ALA A 4 -3.80 -32.92 34.68
N LEU A 5 -4.85 -33.75 34.73
CA LEU A 5 -5.75 -33.97 33.59
C LEU A 5 -6.57 -32.71 33.23
N SER A 6 -6.99 -31.93 34.23
CA SER A 6 -7.66 -30.63 34.05
C SER A 6 -6.80 -29.62 33.28
N THR A 7 -5.51 -29.52 33.61
CA THR A 7 -4.56 -28.64 32.91
C THR A 7 -4.27 -29.07 31.48
N ARG A 8 -4.47 -30.36 31.14
CA ARG A 8 -4.36 -30.85 29.76
C ARG A 8 -5.57 -30.46 28.91
N ILE A 9 -6.78 -30.49 29.48
CA ILE A 9 -8.00 -30.06 28.79
C ILE A 9 -7.94 -28.55 28.49
N VAL A 10 -7.56 -27.74 29.48
CA VAL A 10 -7.38 -26.29 29.29
C VAL A 10 -6.31 -26.01 28.24
N GLY A 11 -5.19 -26.73 28.25
CA GLY A 11 -4.16 -26.62 27.23
C GLY A 11 -4.65 -27.01 25.82
N GLY A 12 -5.50 -28.03 25.70
CA GLY A 12 -6.09 -28.43 24.43
C GLY A 12 -7.05 -27.37 23.86
N ILE A 13 -7.90 -26.78 24.71
CA ILE A 13 -8.80 -25.70 24.31
C ILE A 13 -8.00 -24.46 23.90
N TRP A 14 -6.96 -24.11 24.67
CA TRP A 14 -6.08 -22.99 24.34
C TRP A 14 -5.34 -23.22 23.01
N TRP A 15 -4.85 -24.43 22.77
CA TRP A 15 -4.20 -24.78 21.51
C TRP A 15 -5.14 -24.68 20.31
N PHE A 16 -6.38 -25.14 20.46
CA PHE A 16 -7.39 -25.03 19.41
C PHE A 16 -7.78 -23.58 19.14
N PHE A 17 -7.96 -22.78 20.19
CA PHE A 17 -8.23 -21.35 20.07
C PHE A 17 -7.10 -20.60 19.36
N THR A 18 -5.84 -20.83 19.76
CA THR A 18 -4.67 -20.22 19.13
C THR A 18 -4.53 -20.63 17.66
N LEU A 19 -4.81 -21.90 17.31
CA LEU A 19 -4.84 -22.36 15.92
C LEU A 19 -5.87 -21.59 15.09
N ILE A 20 -7.08 -21.39 15.60
CA ILE A 20 -8.14 -20.62 14.90
C ILE A 20 -7.69 -19.18 14.64
N ILE A 21 -7.08 -18.53 15.65
CA ILE A 21 -6.62 -17.15 15.53
C ILE A 21 -5.49 -17.04 14.50
N ILE A 22 -4.49 -17.93 14.55
CA ILE A 22 -3.38 -17.94 13.59
C ILE A 22 -3.93 -18.19 12.19
N SER A 23 -4.81 -19.17 12.01
CA SER A 23 -5.43 -19.49 10.73
C SER A 23 -6.18 -18.29 10.14
N SER A 24 -7.03 -17.64 10.96
CA SER A 24 -7.80 -16.46 10.54
C SER A 24 -6.89 -15.28 10.16
N TYR A 25 -5.83 -15.05 10.94
CA TYR A 25 -4.83 -14.03 10.64
C TYR A 25 -4.09 -14.34 9.33
N THR A 26 -3.63 -15.59 9.14
CA THR A 26 -2.96 -16.00 7.91
C THR A 26 -3.86 -15.90 6.69
N ALA A 27 -5.17 -16.20 6.83
CA ALA A 27 -6.14 -16.08 5.75
C ALA A 27 -6.39 -14.61 5.37
N ASN A 28 -6.56 -13.73 6.35
CA ASN A 28 -6.74 -12.30 6.09
C ASN A 28 -5.48 -11.66 5.50
N LEU A 29 -4.30 -12.05 6.00
CA LEU A 29 -3.02 -11.62 5.45
C LEU A 29 -2.83 -12.10 4.02
N ALA A 30 -3.16 -13.37 3.71
CA ALA A 30 -3.09 -13.90 2.35
C ALA A 30 -4.03 -13.14 1.42
N ALA A 31 -5.27 -12.87 1.85
CA ALA A 31 -6.21 -12.08 1.08
C ALA A 31 -5.68 -10.66 0.79
N PHE A 32 -5.02 -10.03 1.76
CA PHE A 32 -4.38 -8.73 1.54
C PHE A 32 -3.20 -8.82 0.57
N LEU A 33 -2.37 -9.85 0.67
CA LEU A 33 -1.20 -10.04 -0.19
C LEU A 33 -1.57 -10.42 -1.64
N THR A 34 -2.69 -11.09 -1.85
CA THR A 34 -3.17 -11.43 -3.20
C THR A 34 -3.88 -10.26 -3.87
N VAL A 35 -4.37 -9.29 -3.10
CA VAL A 35 -4.97 -8.08 -3.63
C VAL A 35 -3.90 -6.99 -3.66
N GLU A 36 -3.10 -6.95 -4.72
CA GLU A 36 -2.47 -5.70 -5.11
C GLU A 36 -3.59 -4.74 -5.54
N ARG A 37 -4.14 -4.00 -4.57
CA ARG A 37 -4.92 -2.82 -4.91
C ARG A 37 -3.94 -1.88 -5.57
N MET A 38 -4.06 -1.73 -6.89
CA MET A 38 -3.64 -0.48 -7.52
C MET A 38 -4.53 0.60 -6.91
N GLU A 39 -4.13 1.15 -5.75
CA GLU A 39 -4.79 2.31 -5.19
C GLU A 39 -4.52 3.47 -6.16
N SER A 40 -5.49 3.73 -7.02
CA SER A 40 -5.47 4.94 -7.81
C SER A 40 -5.62 6.10 -6.84
N PRO A 41 -4.73 7.11 -6.85
CA PRO A 41 -4.87 8.27 -5.97
C PRO A 41 -6.13 9.08 -6.29
N ILE A 42 -6.79 8.83 -7.43
CA ILE A 42 -7.99 9.50 -7.90
C ILE A 42 -8.92 8.47 -8.56
N ASP A 43 -10.18 8.42 -8.13
CA ASP A 43 -11.21 7.57 -8.74
C ASP A 43 -12.25 8.37 -9.54
N SER A 44 -12.36 9.67 -9.29
CA SER A 44 -13.40 10.53 -9.88
C SER A 44 -12.89 11.92 -10.26
N ALA A 45 -13.61 12.58 -11.16
CA ALA A 45 -13.36 13.98 -11.49
C ALA A 45 -13.57 14.92 -10.27
N ASP A 46 -14.44 14.57 -9.34
CA ASP A 46 -14.63 15.31 -8.09
C ASP A 46 -13.38 15.26 -7.19
N ASP A 47 -12.70 14.11 -7.13
CA ASP A 47 -11.48 13.96 -6.33
C ASP A 47 -10.32 14.72 -6.97
N LEU A 48 -10.25 14.71 -8.31
CA LEU A 48 -9.32 15.54 -9.08
C LEU A 48 -9.53 17.04 -8.80
N ALA A 49 -10.79 17.48 -8.64
CA ALA A 49 -11.13 18.87 -8.34
C ALA A 49 -10.81 19.31 -6.89
N LYS A 50 -10.77 18.37 -5.93
CA LYS A 50 -10.46 18.67 -4.51
C LYS A 50 -8.96 18.82 -4.25
N GLN A 51 -8.13 18.23 -5.12
CA GLN A 51 -6.68 18.19 -4.97
C GLN A 51 -5.97 19.10 -5.98
N THR A 52 -4.70 19.43 -5.72
CA THR A 52 -3.87 20.29 -6.60
C THR A 52 -2.50 19.70 -6.92
N LYS A 53 -2.23 18.46 -6.47
CA LYS A 53 -0.97 17.76 -6.67
C LYS A 53 -0.82 17.26 -8.10
N ILE A 54 -1.88 16.64 -8.63
CA ILE A 54 -1.98 16.18 -10.02
C ILE A 54 -2.60 17.31 -10.83
N GLU A 55 -1.83 17.82 -11.80
CA GLU A 55 -2.34 18.83 -12.72
C GLU A 55 -3.30 18.19 -13.72
N TYR A 56 -4.25 18.97 -14.22
CA TYR A 56 -5.19 18.48 -15.22
C TYR A 56 -5.60 19.56 -16.20
N GLY A 57 -5.94 19.14 -17.41
CA GLY A 57 -6.26 20.05 -18.49
C GLY A 57 -6.93 19.39 -19.69
N VAL A 58 -7.15 20.23 -20.69
CA VAL A 58 -7.91 19.94 -21.92
C VAL A 58 -7.17 20.49 -23.13
N VAL A 59 -7.60 20.07 -24.32
CA VAL A 59 -7.13 20.67 -25.58
C VAL A 59 -7.63 22.11 -25.71
N GLU A 60 -6.74 23.03 -26.05
CA GLU A 60 -7.10 24.43 -26.36
C GLU A 60 -8.10 24.50 -27.52
N ASP A 61 -9.08 25.39 -27.38
CA ASP A 61 -10.14 25.62 -28.37
C ASP A 61 -10.99 24.38 -28.71
N GLY A 62 -10.94 23.35 -27.87
CA GLY A 62 -11.74 22.13 -27.99
C GLY A 62 -13.19 22.24 -27.47
N SER A 63 -14.00 21.24 -27.85
CA SER A 63 -15.38 21.05 -27.35
C SER A 63 -15.42 20.88 -25.82
N THR A 64 -14.45 20.15 -25.27
CA THR A 64 -14.28 19.89 -23.83
C THR A 64 -13.93 21.17 -23.07
N MET A 65 -13.03 22.01 -23.61
CA MET A 65 -12.72 23.32 -23.03
C MET A 65 -13.97 24.21 -22.97
N THR A 66 -14.73 24.24 -24.06
CA THR A 66 -15.98 25.02 -24.13
C THR A 66 -17.03 24.52 -23.15
N PHE A 67 -17.08 23.22 -22.88
CA PHE A 67 -17.95 22.63 -21.86
C PHE A 67 -17.61 23.14 -20.46
N PHE A 68 -16.35 23.04 -20.05
CA PHE A 68 -15.91 23.53 -18.74
C PHE A 68 -16.11 25.04 -18.59
N LYS A 69 -15.92 25.82 -19.67
CA LYS A 69 -16.16 27.27 -19.67
C LYS A 69 -17.63 27.66 -19.49
N LYS A 70 -18.58 26.81 -19.89
CA LYS A 70 -20.03 27.10 -19.89
C LYS A 70 -20.83 26.29 -18.87
N THR A 71 -20.15 25.41 -18.13
CA THR A 71 -20.81 24.53 -17.16
C THR A 71 -21.48 25.35 -16.05
N LYS A 72 -22.54 24.80 -15.46
CA LYS A 72 -23.21 25.36 -14.27
C LYS A 72 -23.04 24.47 -13.04
N ILE A 73 -22.27 23.39 -13.17
CA ILE A 73 -22.01 22.44 -12.10
C ILE A 73 -20.83 22.96 -11.28
N SER A 74 -21.03 23.14 -9.97
CA SER A 74 -20.06 23.79 -9.09
C SER A 74 -18.68 23.11 -9.06
N THR A 75 -18.60 21.77 -9.11
CA THR A 75 -17.32 21.06 -9.21
C THR A 75 -16.58 21.44 -10.49
N TYR A 76 -17.25 21.35 -11.64
CA TYR A 76 -16.62 21.58 -12.95
C TYR A 76 -16.30 23.06 -13.20
N ASP A 77 -17.06 23.96 -12.59
CA ASP A 77 -16.78 25.39 -12.59
C ASP A 77 -15.48 25.69 -11.83
N LYS A 78 -15.26 25.10 -10.65
CA LYS A 78 -13.97 25.17 -9.94
C LYS A 78 -12.82 24.57 -10.74
N MET A 79 -13.05 23.45 -11.42
CA MET A 79 -12.04 22.87 -12.33
C MET A 79 -11.70 23.84 -13.46
N TRP A 80 -12.68 24.55 -14.01
CA TRP A 80 -12.47 25.58 -15.01
C TRP A 80 -11.68 26.78 -14.46
N GLU A 81 -11.98 27.27 -13.26
CA GLU A 81 -11.19 28.32 -12.60
C GLU A 81 -9.72 27.90 -12.44
N PHE A 82 -9.47 26.66 -12.01
CA PHE A 82 -8.12 26.10 -11.95
C PHE A 82 -7.44 26.07 -13.33
N MET A 83 -8.11 25.52 -14.34
CA MET A 83 -7.55 25.40 -15.69
C MET A 83 -7.32 26.76 -16.37
N SER A 84 -8.24 27.70 -16.18
CA SER A 84 -8.16 29.04 -16.78
C SER A 84 -7.08 29.90 -16.13
N SER A 85 -6.90 29.82 -14.80
CA SER A 85 -5.82 30.52 -14.10
C SER A 85 -4.42 30.03 -14.52
N ARG A 86 -4.30 28.77 -14.97
CA ARG A 86 -3.04 28.13 -15.41
C ARG A 86 -3.02 27.78 -16.88
N ARG A 87 -3.74 28.55 -17.72
CA ARG A 87 -3.98 28.21 -19.14
C ARG A 87 -2.73 27.74 -19.88
N HIS A 88 -1.63 28.49 -19.80
CA HIS A 88 -0.37 28.17 -20.50
C HIS A 88 0.38 26.95 -19.93
N SER A 89 0.10 26.58 -18.67
CA SER A 89 0.75 25.44 -18.03
C SER A 89 -0.03 24.17 -18.24
N VAL A 90 -1.37 24.17 -18.14
CA VAL A 90 -2.16 22.93 -18.11
C VAL A 90 -2.87 22.59 -19.41
N MET A 91 -3.16 23.57 -20.29
CA MET A 91 -3.80 23.27 -21.57
C MET A 91 -2.77 22.80 -22.60
N VAL A 92 -3.21 21.90 -23.48
CA VAL A 92 -2.38 21.32 -24.55
C VAL A 92 -2.93 21.71 -25.91
N LYS A 93 -2.09 21.74 -26.95
CA LYS A 93 -2.52 22.17 -28.29
C LYS A 93 -3.25 21.08 -29.05
N ASN A 94 -2.89 19.82 -28.81
CA ASN A 94 -3.46 18.68 -29.50
C ASN A 94 -3.54 17.45 -28.57
N VAL A 95 -4.27 16.43 -29.03
CA VAL A 95 -4.50 15.20 -28.27
C VAL A 95 -3.20 14.43 -28.04
N GLU A 96 -2.30 14.39 -29.03
CA GLU A 96 -1.03 13.68 -28.96
C GLU A 96 -0.09 14.23 -27.88
N GLU A 97 0.02 15.57 -27.79
CA GLU A 97 0.74 16.28 -26.74
C GLU A 97 0.15 15.97 -25.36
N GLY A 98 -1.18 15.95 -25.25
CA GLY A 98 -1.88 15.55 -24.03
C GLY A 98 -1.53 14.13 -23.60
N ILE A 99 -1.58 13.16 -24.52
CA ILE A 99 -1.22 11.76 -24.25
C ILE A 99 0.24 11.65 -23.83
N HIS A 100 1.16 12.27 -24.57
CA HIS A 100 2.59 12.26 -24.24
C HIS A 100 2.86 12.85 -22.85
N ARG A 101 2.14 13.91 -22.47
CA ARG A 101 2.28 14.54 -21.16
C ARG A 101 1.79 13.65 -20.01
N VAL A 102 0.68 12.93 -20.19
CA VAL A 102 0.19 11.94 -19.21
C VAL A 102 1.21 10.83 -19.00
N LEU A 103 1.89 10.39 -20.06
CA LEU A 103 2.90 9.34 -19.98
C LEU A 103 4.22 9.80 -19.32
N THR A 104 4.49 11.10 -19.29
CA THR A 104 5.80 11.64 -18.85
C THR A 104 5.74 12.39 -17.52
N SER A 105 4.55 12.78 -17.05
CA SER A 105 4.38 13.60 -15.84
C SER A 105 3.09 13.25 -15.10
N ASP A 106 2.99 13.66 -13.82
CA ASP A 106 1.79 13.52 -12.98
C ASP A 106 0.67 14.48 -13.45
N TYR A 107 0.09 14.18 -14.62
CA TYR A 107 -0.91 14.99 -15.31
C TYR A 107 -2.10 14.13 -15.74
N ALA A 108 -3.32 14.61 -15.47
CA ALA A 108 -4.56 13.98 -15.93
C ALA A 108 -5.15 14.74 -17.12
N PHE A 109 -5.36 14.05 -18.23
CA PHE A 109 -5.85 14.65 -19.46
C PHE A 109 -7.33 14.34 -19.69
N LEU A 110 -8.14 15.40 -19.77
CA LEU A 110 -9.59 15.30 -19.97
C LEU A 110 -9.89 15.35 -21.47
N MET A 111 -10.39 14.23 -22.02
CA MET A 111 -10.73 14.09 -23.43
C MET A 111 -12.03 13.30 -23.64
N GLU A 112 -12.47 13.18 -24.90
CA GLU A 112 -13.69 12.47 -25.27
C GLU A 112 -13.55 10.95 -25.04
N SER A 113 -14.60 10.32 -24.50
CA SER A 113 -14.56 8.91 -24.05
C SER A 113 -14.19 7.91 -25.15
N THR A 114 -14.65 8.15 -26.37
CA THR A 114 -14.32 7.36 -27.57
C THR A 114 -12.83 7.39 -27.90
N THR A 115 -12.17 8.53 -27.66
CA THR A 115 -10.72 8.70 -27.87
C THR A 115 -9.96 8.01 -26.75
N ILE A 116 -10.43 8.13 -25.50
CA ILE A 116 -9.86 7.40 -24.36
C ILE A 116 -9.89 5.90 -24.64
N GLU A 117 -11.07 5.35 -24.97
CA GLU A 117 -11.26 3.93 -25.29
C GLU A 117 -10.33 3.45 -26.41
N PHE A 118 -10.15 4.27 -27.45
CA PHE A 118 -9.27 3.95 -28.57
C PHE A 118 -7.79 3.87 -28.17
N VAL A 119 -7.33 4.82 -27.35
CA VAL A 119 -5.93 4.97 -26.95
C VAL A 119 -5.55 3.97 -25.87
N THR A 120 -6.40 3.74 -24.87
CA THR A 120 -6.13 2.78 -23.78
C THR A 120 -6.10 1.33 -24.28
N GLN A 121 -6.87 0.99 -25.31
CA GLN A 121 -6.78 -0.33 -25.96
C GLN A 121 -5.45 -0.56 -26.70
N ARG A 122 -4.67 0.49 -26.98
CA ARG A 122 -3.39 0.42 -27.71
C ARG A 122 -2.19 0.68 -26.81
N ASN A 123 -2.37 1.42 -25.73
CA ASN A 123 -1.32 1.79 -24.80
C ASN A 123 -1.73 1.47 -23.37
N CYS A 124 -1.16 0.39 -22.83
CA CYS A 124 -1.53 -0.17 -21.53
C CYS A 124 -0.93 0.61 -20.35
N ASN A 125 -0.08 1.60 -20.63
CA ASN A 125 0.42 2.53 -19.59
C ASN A 125 -0.62 3.61 -19.25
N LEU A 126 -1.73 3.67 -19.98
CA LEU A 126 -2.80 4.63 -19.77
C LEU A 126 -4.02 3.94 -19.17
N THR A 127 -4.61 4.58 -18.18
CA THR A 127 -5.81 4.10 -17.50
C THR A 127 -6.91 5.15 -17.58
N GLN A 128 -8.12 4.70 -17.91
CA GLN A 128 -9.30 5.55 -17.81
C GLN A 128 -9.71 5.65 -16.34
N ILE A 129 -9.86 6.87 -15.84
CA ILE A 129 -10.33 7.15 -14.48
C ILE A 129 -11.75 7.70 -14.53
N GLY A 130 -12.63 7.15 -13.69
CA GLY A 130 -14.01 7.59 -13.59
C GLY A 130 -14.89 7.25 -14.80
N GLY A 131 -16.09 7.83 -14.80
CA GLY A 131 -17.11 7.66 -15.83
C GLY A 131 -17.22 8.86 -16.78
N LEU A 132 -18.32 8.88 -17.54
CA LEU A 132 -18.64 9.99 -18.43
C LEU A 132 -18.99 11.26 -17.64
N ILE A 133 -18.29 12.35 -17.93
CA ILE A 133 -18.51 13.68 -17.32
C ILE A 133 -19.71 14.39 -17.99
N ASP A 134 -19.89 14.14 -19.28
CA ASP A 134 -21.00 14.63 -20.09
C ASP A 134 -21.56 13.53 -21.01
N SER A 135 -22.76 13.76 -21.53
CA SER A 135 -23.38 12.89 -22.53
C SER A 135 -23.40 13.61 -23.86
N LYS A 136 -22.37 13.35 -24.68
CA LYS A 136 -22.24 13.86 -26.05
C LYS A 136 -22.13 12.72 -27.04
N ALA A 137 -22.55 12.99 -28.27
CA ALA A 137 -22.48 12.05 -29.38
C ALA A 137 -21.91 12.73 -30.62
N TYR A 138 -21.23 11.95 -31.46
CA TYR A 138 -20.83 12.40 -32.79
C TYR A 138 -22.02 12.40 -33.73
N GLY A 139 -22.04 13.38 -34.64
CA GLY A 139 -23.08 13.51 -35.66
C GLY A 139 -22.50 14.03 -36.97
N VAL A 140 -23.27 13.87 -38.05
CA VAL A 140 -22.90 14.36 -39.38
C VAL A 140 -23.47 15.77 -39.56
N GLY A 141 -22.59 16.77 -39.65
CA GLY A 141 -22.99 18.16 -39.91
C GLY A 141 -23.40 18.37 -41.37
N THR A 142 -24.56 18.97 -41.60
CA THR A 142 -24.99 19.42 -42.94
C THR A 142 -25.25 20.93 -42.94
N PRO A 143 -25.07 21.63 -44.07
CA PRO A 143 -25.42 23.05 -44.17
C PRO A 143 -26.90 23.28 -43.82
N MET A 144 -27.20 24.45 -43.26
CA MET A 144 -28.59 24.81 -42.95
C MET A 144 -29.46 24.78 -44.22
N GLY A 145 -30.59 24.09 -44.15
CA GLY A 145 -31.50 23.90 -45.29
C GLY A 145 -31.06 22.84 -46.30
N SER A 146 -30.03 22.03 -46.02
CA SER A 146 -29.58 20.98 -46.94
C SER A 146 -30.66 19.92 -47.21
N PRO A 147 -30.98 19.61 -48.48
CA PRO A 147 -31.94 18.56 -48.83
C PRO A 147 -31.44 17.14 -48.49
N TYR A 148 -30.16 16.99 -48.16
CA TYR A 148 -29.55 15.71 -47.81
C TYR A 148 -29.72 15.33 -46.34
N ARG A 149 -30.05 16.29 -45.46
CA ARG A 149 -30.15 16.06 -44.02
C ARG A 149 -31.04 14.86 -43.72
N ASP A 150 -32.27 14.88 -44.23
CA ASP A 150 -33.26 13.85 -43.91
C ASP A 150 -32.87 12.48 -44.49
N ARG A 151 -32.28 12.47 -45.70
CA ARG A 151 -31.77 11.22 -46.31
C ARG A 151 -30.62 10.62 -45.51
N ILE A 152 -29.69 11.45 -45.03
CA ILE A 152 -28.57 11.01 -44.19
C ILE A 152 -29.09 10.48 -42.85
N THR A 153 -30.06 11.17 -42.23
CA THR A 153 -30.68 10.71 -40.98
C THR A 153 -31.33 9.34 -41.14
N ILE A 154 -32.12 9.12 -42.19
CA ILE A 154 -32.75 7.81 -42.46
C ILE A 154 -31.68 6.74 -42.67
N ALA A 155 -30.62 7.04 -43.42
CA ALA A 155 -29.53 6.08 -43.64
C ALA A 155 -28.80 5.72 -42.34
N ILE A 156 -28.55 6.68 -41.45
CA ILE A 156 -27.94 6.41 -40.13
C ILE A 156 -28.84 5.51 -39.28
N LEU A 157 -30.16 5.77 -39.28
CA LEU A 157 -31.13 4.93 -38.56
C LEU A 157 -31.12 3.48 -39.08
N GLN A 158 -31.10 3.29 -40.39
CA GLN A 158 -30.98 1.96 -41.01
C GLN A 158 -29.68 1.26 -40.59
N LEU A 159 -28.54 1.95 -40.62
CA LEU A 159 -27.26 1.40 -40.17
C LEU A 159 -27.26 1.03 -38.67
N GLN A 160 -28.02 1.76 -37.85
CA GLN A 160 -28.16 1.49 -36.43
C GLN A 160 -29.08 0.29 -36.17
N GLU A 161 -30.23 0.21 -36.85
CA GLU A 161 -31.18 -0.91 -36.75
C GLU A 161 -30.55 -2.23 -37.22
N GLU A 162 -29.75 -2.19 -38.28
CA GLU A 162 -29.00 -3.34 -38.78
C GLU A 162 -27.76 -3.68 -37.92
N GLY A 163 -27.44 -2.89 -36.90
CA GLY A 163 -26.27 -3.09 -36.03
C GLY A 163 -24.91 -2.84 -36.72
N LYS A 164 -24.91 -2.31 -37.95
CA LYS A 164 -23.69 -2.05 -38.74
C LYS A 164 -22.76 -1.06 -38.06
N LEU A 165 -23.30 -0.03 -37.39
CA LEU A 165 -22.48 0.93 -36.65
C LEU A 165 -21.69 0.25 -35.52
N HIS A 166 -22.30 -0.69 -34.81
CA HIS A 166 -21.62 -1.43 -33.75
C HIS A 166 -20.55 -2.36 -34.32
N MET A 167 -20.84 -3.09 -35.40
CA MET A 167 -19.86 -3.92 -36.09
C MET A 167 -18.66 -3.12 -36.58
N MET A 168 -18.89 -1.90 -37.10
CA MET A 168 -17.81 -1.00 -37.48
C MET A 168 -17.03 -0.52 -36.28
N LYS A 169 -17.69 -0.11 -35.18
CA LYS A 169 -17.00 0.28 -33.94
C LYS A 169 -16.06 -0.83 -33.49
N GLU A 170 -16.57 -2.04 -33.32
CA GLU A 170 -15.78 -3.18 -32.85
C GLU A 170 -14.58 -3.45 -33.79
N ARG A 171 -14.80 -3.39 -35.10
CA ARG A 171 -13.74 -3.60 -36.08
C ARG A 171 -12.61 -2.56 -36.02
N TRP A 172 -12.92 -1.29 -35.75
CA TRP A 172 -11.94 -0.20 -35.79
C TRP A 172 -11.36 0.15 -34.42
N TRP A 173 -12.13 -0.05 -33.35
CA TRP A 173 -11.68 0.23 -31.98
C TRP A 173 -10.83 -0.90 -31.44
N ARG A 174 -11.29 -2.17 -31.56
CA ARG A 174 -10.66 -3.34 -30.92
C ARG A 174 -9.16 -3.38 -31.19
N GLY A 175 -8.40 -3.01 -30.17
CA GLY A 175 -6.95 -3.05 -30.17
C GLY A 175 -6.45 -4.38 -29.64
N ASN A 176 -5.58 -5.06 -30.40
CA ASN A 176 -4.81 -6.21 -29.91
C ASN A 176 -3.59 -5.76 -29.08
N GLY A 177 -3.58 -4.51 -28.60
CA GLY A 177 -2.38 -3.85 -28.08
C GLY A 177 -2.11 -4.16 -26.61
N CYS A 178 -3.15 -4.46 -25.84
CA CYS A 178 -3.03 -4.83 -24.44
C CYS A 178 -3.45 -6.28 -24.26
N PRO A 179 -2.70 -7.06 -23.46
CA PRO A 179 -3.21 -8.34 -22.97
C PRO A 179 -4.59 -8.07 -22.36
N GLU A 180 -5.59 -8.87 -22.71
CA GLU A 180 -6.75 -9.00 -21.82
C GLU A 180 -6.20 -9.33 -20.43
N GLU A 181 -6.89 -8.91 -19.36
CA GLU A 181 -6.50 -9.20 -17.98
C GLU A 181 -6.45 -10.73 -17.76
N GLU A 182 -5.42 -11.40 -18.28
CA GLU A 182 -4.96 -12.70 -17.84
C GLU A 182 -4.50 -12.45 -16.41
N SER A 183 -5.43 -12.76 -15.50
CA SER A 183 -5.20 -13.04 -14.08
C SER A 183 -3.80 -12.62 -13.63
N LYS A 184 -3.67 -11.39 -13.11
CA LYS A 184 -2.45 -10.91 -12.47
C LYS A 184 -1.84 -12.07 -11.68
N GLU A 185 -0.81 -12.71 -12.23
CA GLU A 185 -0.11 -13.77 -11.52
C GLU A 185 0.38 -13.12 -10.23
N ALA A 186 0.08 -13.75 -9.10
CA ALA A 186 0.34 -13.19 -7.79
C ALA A 186 1.76 -12.62 -7.75
N SER A 187 1.87 -11.29 -7.69
CA SER A 187 3.14 -10.58 -7.65
C SER A 187 4.02 -11.20 -6.57
N ALA A 188 5.23 -11.60 -6.95
CA ALA A 188 6.17 -12.23 -6.03
C ALA A 188 6.35 -11.31 -4.81
N LEU A 189 6.12 -11.84 -3.61
CA LEU A 189 6.22 -11.05 -2.39
C LEU A 189 7.60 -10.40 -2.29
N GLY A 190 7.66 -9.08 -2.53
CA GLY A 190 8.88 -8.30 -2.44
C GLY A 190 9.39 -8.21 -1.00
N VAL A 191 10.71 -8.05 -0.85
CA VAL A 191 11.39 -7.87 0.45
C VAL A 191 10.80 -6.70 1.26
N GLN A 192 10.14 -5.73 0.62
CA GLN A 192 9.45 -4.61 1.27
C GLN A 192 8.31 -5.07 2.20
N ASN A 193 7.58 -6.14 1.87
CA ASN A 193 6.49 -6.65 2.71
C ASN A 193 7.00 -7.57 3.84
N ILE A 194 8.17 -8.20 3.68
CA ILE A 194 8.73 -9.17 4.63
C ILE A 194 9.82 -8.52 5.53
N GLY A 195 10.32 -7.34 5.16
CA GLY A 195 11.42 -6.65 5.85
C GLY A 195 11.17 -6.40 7.34
N GLY A 196 9.92 -6.17 7.74
CA GLY A 196 9.55 -5.99 9.15
C GLY A 196 9.87 -7.20 10.03
N ILE A 197 9.75 -8.43 9.49
CA ILE A 197 10.02 -9.67 10.23
C ILE A 197 11.52 -9.77 10.58
N PHE A 198 12.39 -9.40 9.65
CA PHE A 198 13.84 -9.41 9.88
C PHE A 198 14.27 -8.39 10.94
N ILE A 199 13.64 -7.20 10.96
CA ILE A 199 13.91 -6.17 11.97
C ILE A 199 13.53 -6.67 13.36
N VAL A 200 12.35 -7.27 13.50
CA VAL A 200 11.89 -7.84 14.79
C VAL A 200 12.81 -8.97 15.27
N LEU A 201 13.25 -9.83 14.36
CA LEU A 201 14.19 -10.92 14.66
C LEU A 201 15.54 -10.38 15.16
N ALA A 202 16.10 -9.37 14.48
CA ALA A 202 17.34 -8.72 14.89
C ALA A 202 17.22 -8.03 16.26
N ALA A 203 16.13 -7.30 16.48
CA ALA A 203 15.85 -6.66 17.76
C ALA A 203 15.73 -7.70 18.90
N GLY A 204 15.04 -8.82 18.65
CA GLY A 204 14.91 -9.91 19.62
C GLY A 204 16.25 -10.54 19.99
N LEU A 205 17.14 -10.77 19.01
CA LEU A 205 18.49 -11.28 19.26
C LEU A 205 19.30 -10.32 20.12
N VAL A 206 19.32 -9.03 19.79
CA VAL A 206 20.03 -8.01 20.57
C VAL A 206 19.51 -7.96 22.01
N LEU A 207 18.19 -7.95 22.19
CA LEU A 207 17.56 -7.88 23.52
C LEU A 207 17.86 -9.15 24.35
N SER A 208 17.86 -10.33 23.72
CA SER A 208 18.24 -11.58 24.39
C SER A 208 19.68 -11.58 24.90
N VAL A 209 20.63 -11.02 24.11
CA VAL A 209 22.02 -10.90 24.52
C VAL A 209 22.15 -9.95 25.72
N PHE A 210 21.44 -8.82 25.69
CA PHE A 210 21.42 -7.89 26.83
C PHE A 210 20.86 -8.52 28.10
N VAL A 211 19.77 -9.29 28.00
CA VAL A 211 19.21 -10.02 29.15
C VAL A 211 20.20 -11.07 29.66
N ALA A 212 20.83 -11.86 28.78
CA ALA A 212 21.82 -12.86 29.17
C ALA A 212 23.03 -12.25 29.89
N VAL A 213 23.53 -11.11 29.38
CA VAL A 213 24.61 -10.36 30.04
C VAL A 213 24.15 -9.82 31.40
N GLY A 214 22.93 -9.28 31.48
CA GLY A 214 22.33 -8.80 32.73
C GLY A 214 22.22 -9.90 33.79
N GLU A 215 21.71 -11.08 33.42
CA GLU A 215 21.61 -12.24 34.29
C GLU A 215 22.99 -12.75 34.73
N PHE A 216 23.96 -12.78 33.81
CA PHE A 216 25.32 -13.20 34.12
C PHE A 216 26.00 -12.28 35.13
N LEU A 217 25.87 -10.96 34.95
CA LEU A 217 26.42 -9.97 35.89
C LEU A 217 25.72 -10.04 37.25
N TYR A 218 24.40 -10.24 37.27
CA TYR A 218 23.64 -10.40 38.52
C TYR A 218 24.08 -11.65 39.29
N LYS A 219 24.14 -12.81 38.62
CA LYS A 219 24.62 -14.07 39.22
C LYS A 219 26.08 -13.99 39.66
N SER A 220 26.96 -13.36 38.87
CA SER A 220 28.37 -13.16 39.23
C SER A 220 28.50 -12.34 40.52
N LYS A 221 27.77 -11.22 40.64
CA LYS A 221 27.73 -10.43 41.89
C LYS A 221 27.18 -11.23 43.06
N GLN A 222 26.10 -11.98 42.86
CA GLN A 222 25.51 -12.82 43.90
C GLN A 222 26.48 -13.90 44.38
N ASN A 223 27.17 -14.58 43.47
CA ASN A 223 28.18 -15.60 43.80
C ASN A 223 29.39 -14.99 44.52
N ALA A 224 29.88 -13.82 44.09
CA ALA A 224 30.96 -13.13 44.79
C ALA A 224 30.57 -12.70 46.21
N GLN A 225 29.31 -12.32 46.44
CA GLN A 225 28.80 -12.03 47.79
C GLN A 225 28.66 -13.29 48.65
N LEU A 226 28.17 -14.40 48.07
CA LEU A 226 28.07 -15.70 48.73
C LEU A 226 29.44 -16.23 49.14
N GLU A 227 30.44 -16.17 48.25
CA GLU A 227 31.81 -16.56 48.55
C GLU A 227 32.40 -15.71 49.66
N LYS A 228 32.26 -14.38 49.62
CA LYS A 228 32.71 -13.49 50.71
C LYS A 228 32.04 -13.81 52.05
N ALA A 229 30.76 -14.17 52.05
CA ALA A 229 30.06 -14.61 53.26
C ALA A 229 30.61 -15.94 53.80
N GLN A 230 30.90 -16.90 52.92
CA GLN A 230 31.53 -18.17 53.29
C GLN A 230 32.97 -18.01 53.80
N TRP A 231 33.77 -17.12 53.20
CA TRP A 231 35.13 -16.79 53.68
C TRP A 231 35.09 -16.15 55.07
N ARG A 232 34.20 -15.17 55.32
CA ARG A 232 34.02 -14.59 56.66
C ARG A 232 33.57 -15.61 57.71
N GLN A 233 32.75 -16.60 57.34
CA GLN A 233 32.40 -17.71 58.24
C GLN A 233 33.59 -18.64 58.52
N ARG A 234 34.43 -18.92 57.52
CA ARG A 234 35.65 -19.72 57.70
C ARG A 234 36.68 -19.01 58.58
N ASP A 235 36.87 -17.71 58.40
CA ASP A 235 37.78 -16.92 59.25
C ASP A 235 37.30 -16.85 60.70
N LYS A 236 36.00 -16.62 60.94
CA LYS A 236 35.44 -16.69 62.30
C LYS A 236 35.66 -18.04 62.97
N LYS A 237 35.43 -19.16 62.26
CA LYS A 237 35.73 -20.51 62.78
C LYS A 237 37.22 -20.70 63.08
N ARG A 238 38.10 -20.10 62.29
CA ARG A 238 39.56 -20.21 62.44
C ARG A 238 40.07 -19.37 63.62
N GLU A 239 39.50 -18.19 63.85
CA GLU A 239 39.73 -17.36 65.04
C GLU A 239 39.24 -18.07 66.32
N GLU A 240 38.03 -18.64 66.32
CA GLU A 240 37.52 -19.43 67.45
C GLU A 240 38.45 -20.62 67.78
N PHE A 241 38.99 -21.30 66.75
CA PHE A 241 39.94 -22.40 66.94
C PHE A 241 41.30 -21.92 67.50
N CYS A 242 41.79 -20.75 67.08
CA CYS A 242 43.04 -20.19 67.58
C CYS A 242 42.92 -19.67 69.03
N CYS A 243 41.80 -19.07 69.41
CA CYS A 243 41.56 -18.63 70.80
C CYS A 243 41.46 -19.81 71.78
N HIS A 244 40.93 -20.96 71.34
CA HIS A 244 40.91 -22.18 72.14
C HIS A 244 42.28 -22.86 72.29
N HIS A 245 43.26 -22.56 71.43
CA HIS A 245 44.61 -23.13 71.50
C HIS A 245 45.66 -22.18 72.09
N GLY A 246 45.49 -20.86 71.94
CA GLY A 246 46.38 -19.83 72.50
C GLY A 246 46.32 -19.70 74.02
N SER A 247 45.23 -20.14 74.66
CA SER A 247 45.10 -20.19 76.12
C SER A 247 45.87 -21.34 76.79
N LYS A 248 46.70 -22.09 76.03
CA LYS A 248 47.57 -23.17 76.54
C LYS A 248 49.07 -22.91 76.49
N LEU A 249 49.53 -21.74 76.04
CA LEU A 249 50.97 -21.49 75.77
C LEU A 249 51.67 -20.44 76.65
N ASP A 250 51.00 -19.80 77.61
CA ASP A 250 51.64 -18.97 78.65
C ASP A 250 51.55 -19.65 80.02
N PHE A 251 52.34 -20.71 80.26
CA PHE A 251 52.70 -21.17 81.61
C PHE A 251 53.85 -22.18 81.59
N ASN A 252 55.08 -21.74 81.28
CA ASN A 252 56.33 -22.23 81.90
C ASN A 252 57.55 -21.76 81.09
N HIS A 253 58.17 -20.67 81.53
CA HIS A 253 59.63 -20.63 81.60
C HIS A 253 60.07 -19.39 82.40
N HIS A 254 60.32 -19.56 83.70
CA HIS A 254 61.38 -18.85 84.43
C HIS A 254 61.57 -19.50 85.81
N LEU A 255 62.48 -20.46 85.87
CA LEU A 255 63.12 -20.95 87.10
C LEU A 255 64.58 -21.29 86.77
N LYS A 256 65.45 -20.29 86.92
CA LYS A 256 66.81 -20.40 87.46
C LYS A 256 67.31 -19.00 87.80
#